data_AF-A0A6A5AD66-F1
#
_entry.id   AF-A0A6A5AD66-F1
#
_cell.length_a   1.000
_cell.length_b   1.000
_cell.length_c   1.000
_cell.angle_alpha   90.00
_cell.angle_beta   90.00
_cell.angle_gamma   90.00
#
_symmetry.space_group_name_H-M   'P 1'
#
loop_
_entity.id
_entity.type
_entity.pdbx_description
1 polymer ?
#
loop_
_entity_poly.entity_id
_entity_poly.type
_entity_poly.pdbx_seq_one_letter_code
_entity_poly.pdbx_strand_id
1 'polypeptide(L)'
;MDFLRSIEEDLNLVEAETKKKLPAVKDAAEKGIEKIGQIRQLYAQMLRVEAAPGPGNAIFKCDAILRPFLLACNHATASQKLLIASFNSIQKLVSWDAITSEAVGNILRVLQIQAERNSHQDIQLKLLQTLLQLLTLAFNKGDEQMTNEDLISQAIWICLHLQSQSGNAITANTAVMTLRQVVTMVFDNITTDAKNLDGAKKVGFLVF
;
A
#
# COMPACT_ATOMS: atom_id res chain seq x y z
N MET A 1 2.57 -20.13 -8.90
CA MET A 1 2.44 -18.99 -7.98
C MET A 1 1.46 -18.01 -8.55
N ASP A 2 0.25 -17.99 -8.01
CA ASP A 2 -0.86 -17.20 -8.56
C ASP A 2 -0.67 -15.69 -8.34
N PHE A 3 0.07 -15.29 -7.28
CA PHE A 3 0.39 -13.89 -7.01
C PHE A 3 1.20 -13.22 -8.14
N LEU A 4 2.38 -13.75 -8.48
CA LEU A 4 3.22 -13.18 -9.54
C LEU A 4 2.53 -13.19 -10.90
N ARG A 5 1.73 -14.23 -11.19
CA ARG A 5 0.90 -14.28 -12.40
C ARG A 5 -0.14 -13.17 -12.40
N SER A 6 -0.86 -12.98 -11.29
CA SER A 6 -1.89 -11.95 -11.20
C SER A 6 -1.35 -10.54 -11.31
N ILE A 7 -0.18 -10.23 -10.72
CA ILE A 7 0.44 -8.90 -10.87
C ILE A 7 0.95 -8.69 -12.30
N GLU A 8 1.47 -9.72 -12.95
CA GLU A 8 1.89 -9.62 -14.36
C GLU A 8 0.71 -9.36 -15.29
N GLU A 9 -0.42 -10.03 -15.07
CA GLU A 9 -1.68 -9.76 -15.79
C GLU A 9 -2.11 -8.29 -15.59
N ASP A 10 -2.08 -7.79 -14.36
CA ASP A 10 -2.39 -6.39 -14.06
C ASP A 10 -1.46 -5.40 -14.77
N LEU A 11 -0.15 -5.68 -14.81
CA LEU A 11 0.83 -4.85 -15.50
C LEU A 11 0.59 -4.82 -17.02
N ASN A 12 0.28 -5.97 -17.63
CA ASN A 12 -0.06 -6.05 -19.05
C ASN A 12 -1.34 -5.26 -19.36
N LEU A 13 -2.34 -5.29 -18.47
CA LEU A 13 -3.55 -4.48 -18.61
C LEU A 13 -3.24 -2.98 -18.55
N VAL A 14 -2.43 -2.55 -17.58
CA VAL A 14 -2.00 -1.15 -17.46
C VAL A 14 -1.21 -0.71 -18.68
N GLU A 15 -0.27 -1.51 -19.17
CA GLU A 15 0.51 -1.23 -20.38
C GLU A 15 -0.39 -1.04 -21.61
N ALA A 16 -1.35 -1.95 -21.80
CA ALA A 16 -2.30 -1.90 -22.91
C ALA A 16 -3.19 -0.63 -22.86
N GLU A 17 -3.65 -0.24 -21.68
CA GLU A 17 -4.49 0.97 -21.50
C GLU A 17 -3.70 2.28 -21.65
N THR A 18 -2.39 2.26 -21.37
CA THR A 18 -1.52 3.45 -21.31
C THR A 18 -0.74 3.72 -22.58
N LYS A 19 -0.62 2.74 -23.49
CA LYS A 19 0.24 2.74 -24.69
C LYS A 19 0.26 4.02 -25.53
N LYS A 20 -0.88 4.69 -25.72
CA LYS A 20 -0.99 5.93 -26.52
C LYS A 20 -1.15 7.21 -25.70
N LYS A 21 -1.53 7.08 -24.43
CA LYS A 21 -1.97 8.21 -23.59
C LYS A 21 -0.94 8.61 -22.55
N LEU A 22 -0.12 7.66 -22.11
CA LEU A 22 0.65 7.72 -20.88
C LEU A 22 2.01 7.01 -21.07
N PRO A 23 2.92 7.53 -21.90
CA PRO A 23 4.18 6.85 -22.26
C PRO A 23 5.06 6.53 -21.04
N ALA A 24 5.07 7.39 -20.03
CA ALA A 24 5.81 7.15 -18.78
C ALA A 24 5.27 5.98 -17.95
N VAL A 25 3.94 5.78 -17.95
CA VAL A 25 3.31 4.65 -17.26
C VAL A 25 3.60 3.36 -18.02
N LYS A 26 3.57 3.41 -19.35
CA LYS A 26 3.90 2.29 -20.22
C LYS A 26 5.34 1.80 -20.02
N ASP A 27 6.33 2.70 -20.07
CA ASP A 27 7.75 2.35 -19.83
C ASP A 27 7.97 1.77 -18.42
N ALA A 28 7.27 2.31 -17.41
CA ALA A 28 7.32 1.75 -16.07
C ALA A 28 6.67 0.35 -15.99
N ALA A 29 5.61 0.09 -16.75
CA ALA A 29 4.96 -1.22 -16.80
C ALA A 29 5.85 -2.26 -17.48
N GLU A 30 6.48 -1.93 -18.60
CA GLU A 30 7.44 -2.80 -19.29
C GLU A 30 8.59 -3.20 -18.36
N LYS A 31 9.18 -2.23 -17.63
CA LYS A 31 10.19 -2.49 -16.60
C LYS A 31 9.69 -3.36 -15.45
N GLY A 32 8.44 -3.16 -15.03
CA GLY A 32 7.79 -4.00 -14.01
C GLY A 32 7.67 -5.46 -14.45
N ILE A 33 7.28 -5.70 -15.70
CA ILE A 33 7.12 -7.04 -16.29
C ILE A 33 8.49 -7.75 -16.37
N GLU A 34 9.52 -7.05 -16.85
CA GLU A 34 10.90 -7.58 -16.85
C GLU A 34 11.35 -7.99 -15.44
N LYS A 35 11.02 -7.17 -14.43
CA LYS A 35 11.34 -7.47 -13.03
C LYS A 35 10.56 -8.68 -12.51
N ILE A 36 9.30 -8.87 -12.88
CA ILE A 36 8.58 -10.12 -12.56
C ILE A 36 9.29 -11.34 -13.14
N GLY A 37 9.78 -11.25 -14.38
CA GLY A 37 10.58 -12.30 -15.00
C GLY A 37 11.81 -12.67 -14.16
N GLN A 38 12.55 -11.66 -13.70
CA GLN A 38 13.71 -11.85 -12.81
C GLN A 38 13.32 -12.48 -11.47
N ILE A 39 12.24 -12.01 -10.84
CA ILE A 39 11.74 -12.58 -9.57
C ILE A 39 11.32 -14.04 -9.74
N ARG A 40 10.68 -14.41 -10.86
CA ARG A 40 10.33 -15.81 -11.14
C ARG A 40 11.56 -16.71 -11.25
N GLN A 41 12.63 -16.21 -11.86
CA GLN A 41 13.90 -16.96 -11.94
C GLN A 41 14.53 -17.13 -10.56
N LEU A 42 14.59 -16.06 -9.75
CA LEU A 42 15.11 -16.11 -8.38
C LEU A 42 14.26 -17.03 -7.49
N TYR A 43 12.94 -16.95 -7.60
CA TYR A 43 12.01 -17.85 -6.90
C TYR A 43 12.29 -19.32 -7.24
N ALA A 44 12.46 -19.65 -8.52
CA ALA A 44 12.76 -21.01 -8.95
C ALA A 44 14.13 -21.50 -8.47
N GLN A 45 15.11 -20.60 -8.32
CA GLN A 45 16.41 -20.92 -7.74
C GLN A 45 16.30 -21.17 -6.23
N MET A 46 15.61 -20.30 -5.49
CA MET A 46 15.38 -20.47 -4.05
C MET A 46 14.61 -21.75 -3.75
N LEU A 47 13.60 -22.09 -4.53
CA LEU A 47 12.83 -23.34 -4.37
C LEU A 47 13.68 -24.61 -4.52
N ARG A 48 14.86 -24.52 -5.16
CA ARG A 48 15.80 -25.65 -5.33
C ARG A 48 16.78 -25.79 -4.17
N VAL A 49 17.01 -24.71 -3.41
CA VAL A 49 18.05 -24.64 -2.36
C VAL A 49 17.42 -24.57 -0.97
N GLU A 50 16.30 -23.88 -0.85
CA GLU A 50 15.56 -23.62 0.39
C GLU A 50 14.04 -23.88 0.19
N ALA A 51 13.24 -23.53 1.19
CA ALA A 51 11.79 -23.58 1.11
C ALA A 51 11.21 -22.50 0.18
N ALA A 52 9.99 -22.73 -0.31
CA ALA A 52 9.28 -21.76 -1.14
C ALA A 52 9.11 -20.43 -0.39
N PRO A 53 9.65 -19.31 -0.93
CA PRO A 53 9.52 -18.02 -0.27
C PRO A 53 8.06 -17.57 -0.26
N GLY A 54 7.55 -17.27 0.95
CA GLY A 54 6.17 -16.85 1.19
C GLY A 54 5.96 -15.33 1.14
N PRO A 55 4.74 -14.86 1.47
CA PRO A 55 4.45 -13.43 1.65
C PRO A 55 5.45 -12.73 2.57
N GLY A 56 5.79 -11.48 2.26
CA GLY A 56 6.75 -10.67 3.01
C GLY A 56 8.24 -10.99 2.80
N ASN A 57 8.56 -12.03 2.04
CA ASN A 57 9.94 -12.32 1.67
C ASN A 57 10.53 -11.18 0.82
N ALA A 58 11.79 -10.83 1.10
CA ALA A 58 12.49 -9.72 0.46
C ALA A 58 12.53 -9.80 -1.07
N ILE A 59 12.52 -11.00 -1.67
CA ILE A 59 12.53 -11.14 -3.14
C ILE A 59 11.30 -10.51 -3.82
N PHE A 60 10.19 -10.38 -3.10
CA PHE A 60 8.95 -9.81 -3.63
C PHE A 60 8.87 -8.30 -3.44
N LYS A 61 9.73 -7.72 -2.58
CA LYS A 61 9.76 -6.27 -2.31
C LYS A 61 10.52 -5.54 -3.42
N CYS A 62 9.77 -5.05 -4.40
CA CYS A 62 10.33 -4.42 -5.58
C CYS A 62 9.51 -3.20 -6.03
N ASP A 63 10.04 -2.01 -5.78
CA ASP A 63 9.37 -0.74 -6.12
C ASP A 63 9.13 -0.56 -7.63
N ALA A 64 9.93 -1.22 -8.47
CA ALA A 64 9.74 -1.19 -9.92
C ALA A 64 8.39 -1.77 -10.36
N ILE A 65 7.85 -2.73 -9.60
CA ILE A 65 6.54 -3.34 -9.86
C ILE A 65 5.41 -2.42 -9.38
N LEU A 66 5.62 -1.69 -8.29
CA LEU A 66 4.64 -0.74 -7.73
C LEU A 66 4.54 0.55 -8.55
N ARG A 67 5.69 1.05 -9.04
CA ARG A 67 5.83 2.33 -9.75
C ARG A 67 4.81 2.57 -10.88
N PRO A 68 4.53 1.65 -11.81
CA PRO A 68 3.55 1.91 -12.88
C PRO A 68 2.15 2.24 -12.33
N PHE A 69 1.71 1.56 -11.28
CA PHE A 69 0.40 1.83 -10.65
C PHE A 69 0.37 3.19 -9.97
N LEU A 70 1.43 3.59 -9.26
CA LEU A 70 1.53 4.91 -8.65
C LEU A 70 1.54 6.03 -9.70
N LEU A 71 2.26 5.84 -10.81
CA LEU A 71 2.28 6.79 -11.92
C LEU A 71 0.91 6.90 -12.60
N ALA A 72 0.23 5.77 -12.81
CA ALA A 72 -1.13 5.75 -13.33
C ALA A 72 -2.09 6.53 -12.43
N CYS A 73 -2.04 6.30 -11.12
CA CYS A 73 -2.86 7.01 -10.14
C CYS A 73 -2.51 8.49 -10.00
N ASN A 74 -1.25 8.91 -10.24
CA ASN A 74 -0.89 10.33 -10.13
C ASN A 74 -1.27 11.15 -11.38
N HIS A 75 -1.56 10.50 -12.50
CA HIS A 75 -1.77 11.19 -13.76
C HIS A 75 -3.13 11.88 -13.83
N ALA A 76 -3.15 13.15 -14.25
CA ALA A 76 -4.35 13.99 -14.26
C ALA A 76 -5.47 13.49 -15.20
N THR A 77 -5.12 12.76 -16.26
CA THR A 77 -6.06 12.24 -17.27
C THR A 77 -6.29 10.73 -17.17
N ALA A 78 -5.92 10.10 -16.05
CA ALA A 78 -6.18 8.68 -15.82
C ALA A 78 -7.69 8.40 -15.84
N SER A 79 -8.10 7.34 -16.54
CA SER A 79 -9.51 6.94 -16.55
C SER A 79 -9.90 6.27 -15.23
N GLN A 80 -11.18 6.34 -14.85
CA GLN A 80 -11.68 5.63 -13.66
C GLN A 80 -11.33 4.13 -13.69
N LYS A 81 -11.41 3.49 -14.87
CA LYS A 81 -11.06 2.08 -15.04
C LYS A 81 -9.59 1.80 -14.70
N LEU A 82 -8.68 2.65 -15.19
CA LEU A 82 -7.25 2.55 -14.92
C LEU A 82 -6.92 2.79 -13.44
N LEU A 83 -7.60 3.75 -12.81
CA LEU A 83 -7.45 4.03 -11.38
C LEU A 83 -7.88 2.85 -10.52
N ILE A 84 -9.06 2.28 -10.80
CA ILE A 84 -9.56 1.10 -10.08
C ILE A 84 -8.62 -0.09 -10.27
N ALA A 85 -8.16 -0.35 -11.50
CA ALA A 85 -7.18 -1.41 -11.78
C ALA A 85 -5.90 -1.21 -10.99
N SER A 86 -5.35 0.01 -10.99
CA SER A 86 -4.12 0.36 -10.27
C SER A 86 -4.28 0.19 -8.76
N PHE A 87 -5.41 0.62 -8.17
CA PHE A 87 -5.67 0.39 -6.76
C PHE A 87 -5.83 -1.08 -6.40
N ASN A 88 -6.49 -1.89 -7.24
CA ASN A 88 -6.55 -3.34 -7.04
C ASN A 88 -5.15 -3.94 -6.97
N SER A 89 -4.26 -3.55 -7.88
CA SER A 89 -2.89 -4.07 -7.91
C SER A 89 -2.07 -3.61 -6.71
N ILE A 90 -2.20 -2.34 -6.28
CA ILE A 90 -1.58 -1.84 -5.04
C ILE A 90 -2.07 -2.66 -3.84
N GLN A 91 -3.36 -2.92 -3.72
CA GLN A 91 -3.92 -3.73 -2.63
C GLN A 91 -3.38 -5.18 -2.63
N LYS A 92 -3.18 -5.78 -3.80
CA LYS A 92 -2.54 -7.11 -3.92
C LYS A 92 -1.07 -7.07 -3.47
N LEU A 93 -0.32 -6.02 -3.83
CA LEU A 93 1.07 -5.85 -3.39
C LEU A 93 1.15 -5.66 -1.87
N VAL A 94 0.26 -4.85 -1.30
CA VAL A 94 0.17 -4.64 0.16
C VAL A 94 -0.25 -5.92 0.88
N SER A 95 -1.24 -6.67 0.37
CA SER A 95 -1.70 -7.91 1.01
C SER A 95 -0.62 -8.99 1.08
N TRP A 96 0.26 -9.04 0.06
CA TRP A 96 1.35 -10.00 0.00
C TRP A 96 2.62 -9.52 0.71
N ASP A 97 2.58 -8.34 1.34
CA ASP A 97 3.74 -7.65 1.89
C ASP A 97 4.91 -7.51 0.89
N ALA A 98 4.56 -7.21 -0.35
CA ALA A 98 5.50 -7.05 -1.47
C ALA A 98 5.93 -5.58 -1.68
N ILE A 99 5.80 -4.74 -0.65
CA ILE A 99 6.19 -3.33 -0.68
C ILE A 99 7.37 -3.04 0.26
N THR A 100 8.17 -2.03 -0.07
CA THR A 100 9.22 -1.49 0.79
C THR A 100 8.64 -0.51 1.81
N SER A 101 9.36 -0.25 2.90
CA SER A 101 8.93 0.74 3.91
C SER A 101 8.85 2.16 3.31
N GLU A 102 9.77 2.51 2.39
CA GLU A 102 9.78 3.78 1.66
C GLU A 102 8.56 3.96 0.73
N ALA A 103 8.01 2.86 0.21
CA ALA A 103 6.84 2.90 -0.66
C ALA A 103 5.56 3.36 0.05
N VAL A 104 5.46 3.21 1.37
CA VAL A 104 4.26 3.56 2.16
C VAL A 104 3.90 5.04 1.98
N GLY A 105 4.86 5.94 2.14
CA GLY A 105 4.64 7.37 1.94
C GLY A 105 4.25 7.74 0.51
N ASN A 106 4.77 7.01 -0.49
CA ASN A 106 4.40 7.21 -1.89
C ASN A 106 2.96 6.74 -2.16
N ILE A 107 2.53 5.63 -1.58
CA ILE A 107 1.15 5.14 -1.69
C ILE A 107 0.20 6.13 -1.00
N LEU A 108 0.50 6.57 0.22
CA LEU A 108 -0.33 7.55 0.95
C LEU A 108 -0.46 8.87 0.20
N ARG A 109 0.63 9.39 -0.38
CA ARG A 109 0.59 10.59 -1.22
C ARG A 109 -0.36 10.43 -2.41
N VAL A 110 -0.30 9.29 -3.10
CA VAL A 110 -1.20 9.00 -4.21
C VAL A 110 -2.66 8.90 -3.75
N LEU A 111 -2.91 8.25 -2.60
CA LEU A 111 -4.24 8.20 -2.00
C LEU A 111 -4.76 9.61 -1.70
N GLN A 112 -3.94 10.48 -1.11
CA GLN A 112 -4.33 11.87 -0.83
C GLN A 112 -4.72 12.63 -2.10
N ILE A 113 -3.87 12.57 -3.13
CA ILE A 113 -4.12 13.23 -4.42
C ILE A 113 -5.44 12.74 -5.03
N GLN A 114 -5.72 11.45 -4.93
CA GLN A 114 -6.94 10.87 -5.49
C GLN A 114 -8.18 11.22 -4.66
N ALA A 115 -8.06 11.41 -3.33
CA ALA A 115 -9.14 11.89 -2.48
C ALA A 115 -9.57 13.31 -2.86
N GLU A 116 -8.60 14.18 -3.16
CA GLU A 116 -8.84 15.57 -3.55
C GLU A 116 -9.46 15.69 -4.95
N ARG A 117 -9.03 14.83 -5.89
CA ARG A 117 -9.36 14.98 -7.31
C ARG A 117 -10.61 14.22 -7.74
N ASN A 118 -11.01 13.16 -7.01
CA ASN A 118 -12.08 12.26 -7.46
C ASN A 118 -13.29 12.30 -6.54
N SER A 119 -14.45 12.55 -7.14
CA SER A 119 -15.76 12.47 -6.49
C SER A 119 -16.49 11.15 -6.76
N HIS A 120 -15.92 10.26 -7.56
CA HIS A 120 -16.52 8.95 -7.87
C HIS A 120 -16.50 8.03 -6.64
N GLN A 121 -17.68 7.59 -6.21
CA GLN A 121 -17.86 6.72 -5.04
C GLN A 121 -16.96 5.48 -5.08
N ASP A 122 -16.89 4.79 -6.21
CA ASP A 122 -16.10 3.55 -6.33
C ASP A 122 -14.61 3.78 -6.05
N ILE A 123 -14.07 4.91 -6.52
CA ILE A 123 -12.67 5.30 -6.30
C ILE A 123 -12.47 5.65 -4.83
N GLN A 124 -13.37 6.44 -4.24
CA GLN A 124 -13.28 6.85 -2.84
C GLN A 124 -13.34 5.65 -1.89
N LEU A 125 -14.22 4.67 -2.14
CA LEU A 125 -14.27 3.44 -1.36
C LEU A 125 -13.01 2.61 -1.54
N LYS A 126 -12.48 2.52 -2.76
CA LYS A 126 -11.24 1.78 -3.03
C LYS A 126 -10.03 2.42 -2.36
N LEU A 127 -10.00 3.75 -2.31
CA LEU A 127 -9.00 4.53 -1.61
C LEU A 127 -9.02 4.24 -0.11
N LEU A 128 -10.19 4.31 0.53
CA LEU A 128 -10.36 3.99 1.96
C LEU A 128 -9.95 2.55 2.27
N GLN A 129 -10.32 1.60 1.42
CA GLN A 129 -9.89 0.19 1.56
C GLN A 129 -8.37 0.04 1.47
N THR A 130 -7.74 0.72 0.50
CA THR A 130 -6.29 0.67 0.31
C THR A 130 -5.57 1.32 1.49
N LEU A 131 -6.09 2.45 1.98
CA LEU A 131 -5.57 3.15 3.15
C LEU A 131 -5.58 2.27 4.39
N LEU A 132 -6.73 1.66 4.70
CA LEU A 132 -6.88 0.80 5.85
C LEU A 132 -5.92 -0.40 5.79
N GLN A 133 -5.83 -1.03 4.61
CA GLN A 133 -4.97 -2.20 4.42
C GLN A 133 -3.49 -1.85 4.58
N LEU A 134 -3.06 -0.70 4.04
CA LEU A 134 -1.68 -0.21 4.17
C LEU A 134 -1.31 0.07 5.61
N LEU A 135 -2.19 0.75 6.36
CA LEU A 135 -1.96 1.06 7.78
C LEU A 135 -1.95 -0.20 8.62
N THR A 136 -2.87 -1.14 8.38
CA THR A 136 -2.87 -2.43 9.07
C THR A 136 -1.55 -3.16 8.88
N LEU A 137 -1.00 -3.18 7.66
CA LEU A 137 0.31 -3.76 7.39
C LEU A 137 1.44 -3.03 8.15
N ALA A 138 1.44 -1.70 8.11
CA ALA A 138 2.44 -0.86 8.78
C ALA A 138 2.47 -1.09 10.29
N PHE A 139 1.30 -1.01 10.95
CA PHE A 139 1.19 -1.22 12.39
C PHE A 139 1.50 -2.65 12.82
N ASN A 140 1.12 -3.66 12.04
CA ASN A 140 1.42 -5.06 12.36
C ASN A 140 2.91 -5.39 12.29
N LYS A 141 3.68 -4.67 11.47
CA LYS A 141 5.13 -4.84 11.40
C LYS A 141 5.89 -4.21 12.56
N GLY A 142 5.30 -3.21 13.23
CA GLY A 142 6.00 -2.42 14.22
C GLY A 142 7.22 -1.68 13.66
N ASP A 143 7.23 -1.42 12.34
CA ASP A 143 8.31 -0.68 11.70
C ASP A 143 8.05 0.81 11.87
N GLU A 144 8.85 1.48 12.72
CA GLU A 144 8.73 2.91 13.02
C GLU A 144 8.77 3.78 11.76
N GLN A 145 9.46 3.33 10.70
CA GLN A 145 9.51 4.05 9.43
C GLN A 145 8.15 4.06 8.72
N MET A 146 7.31 3.06 8.95
CA MET A 146 5.98 2.93 8.34
C MET A 146 4.89 3.59 9.18
N THR A 147 5.15 3.91 10.46
CA THR A 147 4.19 4.49 11.42
C THR A 147 4.60 5.88 11.91
N ASN A 148 5.29 6.65 11.06
CA ASN A 148 5.65 8.03 11.40
C ASN A 148 4.41 8.94 11.57
N GLU A 149 4.52 9.94 12.45
CA GLU A 149 3.47 10.92 12.74
C GLU A 149 2.91 11.61 11.49
N ASP A 150 3.76 11.94 10.51
CA ASP A 150 3.35 12.56 9.24
C ASP A 150 2.43 11.65 8.43
N LEU A 151 2.72 10.34 8.40
CA LEU A 151 1.93 9.35 7.67
C LEU A 151 0.57 9.14 8.33
N ILE A 152 0.53 9.11 9.66
CA ILE A 152 -0.70 8.99 10.45
C ILE A 152 -1.57 10.25 10.27
N SER A 153 -0.97 11.43 10.36
CA SER A 153 -1.64 12.71 10.12
C SER A 153 -2.26 12.76 8.72
N GLN A 154 -1.49 12.35 7.70
CA GLN A 154 -1.97 12.25 6.32
C GLN A 154 -3.13 11.25 6.17
N ALA A 155 -3.05 10.08 6.81
CA ALA A 155 -4.13 9.11 6.80
C ALA A 155 -5.43 9.64 7.45
N ILE A 156 -5.32 10.28 8.61
CA ILE A 156 -6.45 10.91 9.31
C ILE A 156 -7.06 12.01 8.43
N TRP A 157 -6.21 12.82 7.79
CA TRP A 157 -6.66 13.87 6.88
C TRP A 157 -7.47 13.28 5.72
N ILE A 158 -7.01 12.20 5.09
CA ILE A 158 -7.74 11.53 4.00
C ILE A 158 -9.13 11.09 4.46
N CYS A 159 -9.23 10.45 5.63
CA CYS A 159 -10.52 10.01 6.15
C CYS A 159 -11.47 11.18 6.43
N LEU A 160 -10.99 12.25 7.07
CA LEU A 160 -11.79 13.44 7.36
C LEU A 160 -12.22 14.17 6.08
N HIS A 161 -11.30 14.29 5.11
CA HIS A 161 -11.59 14.91 3.82
C HIS A 161 -12.70 14.15 3.09
N LEU A 162 -12.56 12.82 2.96
CA LEU A 162 -13.57 12.00 2.31
C LEU A 162 -14.90 11.99 3.06
N GLN A 163 -14.88 11.97 4.40
CA GLN A 163 -16.10 12.09 5.20
C GLN A 163 -16.85 13.40 4.92
N SER A 164 -16.14 14.52 4.90
CA SER A 164 -16.75 15.85 4.72
C SER A 164 -17.18 16.13 3.29
N GLN A 165 -16.45 15.60 2.31
CA GLN A 165 -16.68 15.89 0.89
C GLN A 165 -17.51 14.81 0.19
N SER A 166 -17.73 13.65 0.81
CA SER A 166 -18.56 12.63 0.19
C SER A 166 -20.01 13.09 0.15
N GLY A 167 -20.53 13.36 -1.05
CA GLY A 167 -21.96 13.53 -1.29
C GLY A 167 -22.78 12.24 -1.10
N ASN A 168 -22.15 11.16 -0.62
CA ASN A 168 -22.77 9.85 -0.41
C ASN A 168 -22.54 9.36 1.02
N ALA A 169 -23.62 9.01 1.70
CA ALA A 169 -23.62 8.49 3.07
C ALA A 169 -22.78 7.21 3.24
N ILE A 170 -22.72 6.34 2.23
CA ILE A 170 -21.93 5.10 2.29
C ILE A 170 -20.44 5.43 2.41
N THR A 171 -19.92 6.31 1.56
CA THR A 171 -18.53 6.74 1.62
C THR A 171 -18.25 7.49 2.93
N ALA A 172 -19.14 8.38 3.35
CA ALA A 172 -19.00 9.13 4.60
C ALA A 172 -18.86 8.18 5.81
N ASN A 173 -19.78 7.21 5.92
CA ASN A 173 -19.77 6.24 7.02
C ASN A 173 -18.55 5.32 6.97
N THR A 174 -18.13 4.91 5.76
CA THR A 174 -16.93 4.10 5.58
C THR A 174 -15.68 4.88 5.99
N ALA A 175 -15.61 6.17 5.68
CA ALA A 175 -14.51 7.05 6.07
C ALA A 175 -14.45 7.23 7.59
N VAL A 176 -15.60 7.44 8.26
CA VAL A 176 -15.68 7.48 9.73
C VAL A 176 -15.23 6.17 10.36
N MET A 177 -15.68 5.04 9.82
CA MET A 177 -15.28 3.73 10.33
C MET A 177 -13.78 3.51 10.18
N THR A 178 -13.23 3.87 9.02
CA THR A 178 -11.78 3.80 8.76
C THR A 178 -11.01 4.70 9.72
N LEU A 179 -11.46 5.93 9.93
CA LEU A 179 -10.85 6.85 10.90
C LEU A 179 -10.82 6.25 12.31
N ARG A 180 -11.94 5.68 12.77
CA ARG A 180 -11.99 5.00 14.08
C ARG A 180 -10.96 3.87 14.16
N GLN A 181 -10.85 3.05 13.12
CA GLN A 181 -9.86 1.97 13.07
C GLN A 181 -8.43 2.48 13.10
N VAL A 182 -8.10 3.54 12.35
CA VAL A 182 -6.77 4.16 12.36
C VAL A 182 -6.44 4.67 13.77
N VAL A 183 -7.37 5.38 14.41
CA VAL A 183 -7.18 5.88 15.77
C VAL A 183 -6.96 4.73 16.75
N THR A 184 -7.76 3.66 16.67
CA THR A 184 -7.55 2.45 17.50
C THR A 184 -6.17 1.84 17.29
N MET A 185 -5.71 1.65 16.05
CA MET A 185 -4.38 1.10 15.76
C MET A 185 -3.24 1.95 16.36
N VAL A 186 -3.37 3.28 16.28
CA VAL A 186 -2.39 4.22 16.87
C VAL A 186 -2.33 4.05 18.39
N PHE A 187 -3.48 4.02 19.07
CA PHE A 187 -3.54 3.87 20.53
C PHE A 187 -3.05 2.49 21.00
N ASP A 188 -3.37 1.42 20.26
CA ASP A 188 -2.91 0.06 20.57
C ASP A 188 -1.39 -0.05 20.43
N ASN A 189 -0.82 0.59 19.41
CA ASN A 189 0.63 0.64 19.19
C ASN A 189 1.35 1.39 20.33
N ILE A 190 0.88 2.59 20.69
CA ILE A 190 1.43 3.36 21.83
C ILE A 190 1.36 2.56 23.14
N THR A 191 0.24 1.85 23.37
CA THR A 191 0.06 1.03 24.58
C THR A 191 1.02 -0.16 24.60
N THR A 192 1.32 -0.74 23.43
CA THR A 192 2.28 -1.84 23.29
C THR A 192 3.70 -1.36 23.58
N ASP A 193 4.09 -0.22 23.04
CA ASP A 193 5.41 0.38 23.30
C ASP A 193 5.59 0.76 24.77
N ALA A 194 4.55 1.34 25.39
CA ALA A 194 4.55 1.67 26.82
C ALA A 194 4.75 0.43 27.71
N LYS A 195 4.12 -0.70 27.37
CA LYS A 195 4.32 -1.99 28.08
C LYS A 195 5.73 -2.54 27.89
N ASN A 196 6.30 -2.42 26.70
CA ASN A 196 7.67 -2.84 26.42
C ASN A 196 8.70 -2.02 27.24
N LEU A 197 8.47 -0.70 27.37
CA LEU A 197 9.29 0.20 28.19
C LEU A 197 9.23 -0.13 29.69
N ASP A 198 8.06 -0.50 30.20
CA ASP A 198 7.88 -0.86 31.61
C ASP A 198 8.48 -2.24 31.94
N GLY A 199 8.48 -3.15 30.97
CA GLY A 199 9.23 -4.43 31.03
C GLY A 199 10.75 -4.23 31.05
N ALA A 200 11.27 -3.29 30.23
CA ALA A 200 12.70 -2.98 30.17
C ALA A 200 13.24 -2.36 31.49
N LYS A 201 12.43 -1.56 32.20
CA LYS A 201 12.81 -1.01 33.52
C LYS A 201 12.97 -2.08 34.60
N LYS A 202 12.32 -3.25 34.48
CA LYS A 202 12.48 -4.36 35.44
C LYS A 202 13.76 -5.17 35.25
N VAL A 203 14.43 -5.07 34.10
CA VAL A 203 15.69 -5.79 33.82
C VAL A 203 16.94 -4.98 34.18
N GLY A 204 16.77 -3.74 34.67
CA GLY A 204 17.84 -2.79 35.00
C GLY A 204 18.22 -2.69 36.47
N PHE A 205 17.96 -3.71 37.31
CA PHE A 205 18.47 -3.78 38.68
C PHE A 205 19.46 -4.95 38.81
N LEU A 206 20.61 -4.85 38.15
CA LEU A 206 21.78 -5.63 38.52
C LEU A 206 22.52 -4.87 39.62
N VAL A 207 22.34 -5.41 40.81
CA VAL A 207 23.07 -5.25 42.06
C VAL A 207 24.53 -4.82 41.83
N PHE A 208 24.91 -3.69 42.41
CA PHE A 208 26.26 -3.47 42.93
C PHE A 208 26.25 -3.80 44.43
#